data_AF-A0A2W6CHJ2-F1
#
_entry.id   AF-A0A2W6CHJ2-F1
#
_cell.length_a   1.000
_cell.length_b   1.000
_cell.length_c   1.000
_cell.angle_alpha   90.00
_cell.angle_beta   90.00
_cell.angle_gamma   90.00
#
_symmetry.space_group_name_H-M   'P 1'
#
loop_
_entity.id
_entity.type
_entity.pdbx_description
1 polymer ?
#
loop_
_entity_poly.entity_id
_entity_poly.type
_entity_poly.pdbx_seq_one_letter_code
_entity_poly.pdbx_strand_id
1 'polypeptide(L)'
;MKTWQGSLAVSEAEGIVSPAYFVCSLTNELYPRFAHYLLRSRPYIHMYRAVSKGIRPNQWDLPFEEFRKIPALLPPLDEQRRIADFLDAETGRMSQVHVRRMRQEALIVERFSITLASEVSLLARRTDEIPLRHVVVRLEQGWSPQCYDEEADSDEWGVLKTSSVSAGIFKPREHKRLPVGQNPDLRYRINDGDLLMTRGSGSSSNVGVAATAKTNGRRLLLSDLLYRLTLSEGWRAEAVRFFLASQSVRGQIDLLLRGQSGQTIKLRAEDIREIRIPHVSLAEQEKFVGHIQKWCDWTRETRERLSKSAELLAERRQALITAAVTGQIDVTTAQGIEV
;
A
#
# COMPACT_ATOMS: atom_id res chain seq x y z
N MET A 1 -8.18 17.11 -21.82
CA MET A 1 -7.08 16.13 -21.71
C MET A 1 -6.10 16.52 -20.59
N LYS A 2 -5.76 15.59 -19.69
CA LYS A 2 -4.80 15.83 -18.58
C LYS A 2 -3.36 15.62 -19.01
N THR A 3 -2.93 16.32 -20.05
CA THR A 3 -1.64 16.10 -20.74
C THR A 3 -0.43 16.25 -19.80
N TRP A 4 -0.51 17.12 -18.79
CA TRP A 4 0.52 17.30 -17.76
C TRP A 4 0.66 16.12 -16.78
N GLN A 5 -0.23 15.12 -16.85
CA GLN A 5 -0.11 13.84 -16.13
C GLN A 5 0.59 12.76 -16.97
N GLY A 6 1.12 13.12 -18.15
CA GLY A 6 1.80 12.18 -19.05
C GLY A 6 0.85 11.40 -19.97
N SER A 7 -0.39 11.87 -20.14
CA SER A 7 -1.41 11.27 -21.01
C SER A 7 -1.17 11.55 -22.51
N LEU A 8 0.06 11.34 -22.97
CA LEU A 8 0.50 11.41 -24.38
C LEU A 8 1.18 10.09 -24.73
N ALA A 9 0.89 9.56 -25.90
CA ALA A 9 1.56 8.38 -26.43
C ALA A 9 1.56 8.40 -27.95
N VAL A 10 2.59 7.80 -28.51
CA VAL A 10 2.61 7.39 -29.92
C VAL A 10 2.09 5.96 -29.96
N SER A 11 1.05 5.71 -30.75
CA SER A 11 0.46 4.38 -30.92
C SER A 11 1.24 3.57 -31.95
N GLU A 12 1.51 2.30 -31.64
CA GLU A 12 2.04 1.31 -32.60
C GLU A 12 0.91 0.49 -33.25
N ALA A 13 -0.31 0.58 -32.71
CA ALA A 13 -1.47 -0.17 -33.16
C ALA A 13 -2.50 0.75 -33.82
N GLU A 14 -3.21 0.21 -34.82
CA GLU A 14 -4.39 0.80 -35.40
C GLU A 14 -5.62 0.50 -34.53
N GLY A 15 -6.45 1.51 -34.26
CA GLY A 15 -7.62 1.35 -33.41
C GLY A 15 -8.40 2.64 -33.18
N ILE A 16 -9.49 2.53 -32.42
CA ILE A 16 -10.37 3.66 -32.07
C ILE A 16 -10.02 4.14 -30.66
N VAL A 17 -9.92 5.45 -30.47
CA VAL A 17 -9.71 6.09 -29.17
C VAL A 17 -10.94 6.85 -28.72
N SER A 18 -11.07 7.08 -27.41
CA SER A 18 -12.15 7.91 -26.87
C SER A 18 -12.13 9.31 -27.50
N PRO A 19 -13.30 9.94 -27.78
CA PRO A 19 -13.39 11.31 -28.29
C PRO A 19 -12.72 12.37 -27.40
N ALA A 20 -12.38 12.02 -26.16
CA ALA A 20 -11.62 12.87 -25.24
C ALA A 20 -10.14 13.05 -25.63
N TYR A 21 -9.64 12.30 -26.62
CA TYR A 21 -8.27 12.40 -27.11
C TYR A 21 -8.19 13.18 -28.42
N PHE A 22 -7.17 14.02 -28.54
CA PHE A 22 -6.73 14.53 -29.82
C PHE A 22 -5.85 13.48 -30.51
N VAL A 23 -6.18 13.14 -31.75
CA VAL A 23 -5.39 12.24 -32.59
C VAL A 23 -4.57 13.10 -33.55
N CYS A 24 -3.25 12.90 -33.55
CA CYS A 24 -2.32 13.69 -34.35
C CYS A 24 -1.49 12.76 -35.24
N SER A 25 -1.16 13.21 -36.45
CA SER A 25 -0.18 12.55 -37.31
C SER A 25 1.17 13.25 -37.17
N LEU A 26 2.24 12.47 -37.10
CA LEU A 26 3.61 13.01 -37.09
C LEU A 26 4.06 13.29 -38.53
N THR A 27 4.90 14.31 -38.71
CA THR A 27 5.56 14.57 -39.98
C THR A 27 6.70 13.57 -40.20
N ASN A 28 7.18 13.46 -41.44
CA ASN A 28 8.31 12.58 -41.78
C ASN A 28 9.64 13.02 -41.15
N GLU A 29 9.70 14.22 -40.57
CA GLU A 29 10.88 14.79 -39.93
C GLU A 29 11.01 14.38 -38.45
N LEU A 30 9.94 13.85 -37.85
CA LEU A 30 9.89 13.49 -36.43
C LEU A 30 9.71 11.98 -36.26
N TYR A 31 10.79 11.31 -35.85
CA TYR A 31 10.82 9.86 -35.68
C TYR A 31 9.87 9.43 -34.54
N PRO A 32 8.93 8.49 -34.77
CA PRO A 32 7.88 8.16 -33.81
C PRO A 32 8.35 7.78 -32.41
N ARG A 33 9.37 6.92 -32.28
CA ARG A 33 9.91 6.50 -30.96
C ARG A 33 10.62 7.66 -30.24
N PHE A 34 11.32 8.52 -30.97
CA PHE A 34 11.89 9.73 -30.39
C PHE A 34 10.80 10.70 -29.91
N ALA A 35 9.75 10.91 -30.72
CA ALA A 35 8.60 11.74 -30.36
C ALA A 35 7.91 11.23 -29.08
N HIS A 36 7.79 9.90 -28.94
CA HIS A 36 7.27 9.27 -27.73
C HIS A 36 8.05 9.71 -26.48
N TYR A 37 9.38 9.67 -26.52
CA TYR A 37 10.21 10.11 -25.40
C TYR A 37 10.21 11.62 -25.19
N LEU A 38 10.35 12.40 -26.26
CA LEU A 38 10.43 13.86 -26.22
C LEU A 38 9.18 14.48 -25.59
N LEU A 39 8.00 14.14 -26.13
CA LEU A 39 6.72 14.70 -25.71
C LEU A 39 6.30 14.25 -24.29
N ARG A 40 6.96 13.22 -23.74
CA ARG A 40 6.72 12.73 -22.37
C ARG A 40 7.86 13.11 -21.41
N SER A 41 8.84 13.88 -21.87
CA SER A 41 9.94 14.34 -21.04
C SER A 41 9.49 15.42 -20.05
N ARG A 42 10.26 15.62 -18.96
CA ARG A 42 9.89 16.57 -17.90
C ARG A 42 9.70 18.00 -18.42
N PRO A 43 10.58 18.56 -19.28
CA PRO A 43 10.41 19.91 -19.79
C PRO A 43 9.07 20.11 -20.50
N TYR A 44 8.68 19.17 -21.37
CA TYR A 44 7.41 19.23 -22.10
C TYR A 44 6.21 19.13 -21.17
N ILE A 45 6.24 18.24 -20.17
CA ILE A 45 5.19 18.14 -19.14
C ILE A 45 5.02 19.48 -18.39
N HIS A 46 6.12 20.17 -18.06
CA HIS A 46 6.05 21.48 -17.42
C HIS A 46 5.48 22.54 -18.36
N MET A 47 5.82 22.51 -19.65
CA MET A 47 5.23 23.41 -20.65
C MET A 47 3.72 23.17 -20.77
N TYR A 48 3.27 21.92 -20.89
CA TYR A 48 1.84 21.57 -20.92
C TYR A 48 1.12 22.12 -19.69
N ARG A 49 1.72 21.97 -18.51
CA ARG A 49 1.15 22.49 -17.26
C ARG A 49 1.03 24.02 -17.27
N ALA A 50 2.00 24.73 -17.84
CA ALA A 50 2.02 26.18 -17.91
C ALA A 50 0.95 26.76 -18.85
N VAL A 51 0.64 26.04 -19.94
CA VAL A 51 -0.36 26.49 -20.94
C VAL A 51 -1.76 25.88 -20.73
N SER A 52 -1.91 24.95 -19.78
CA SER A 52 -3.20 24.37 -19.41
C SER A 52 -4.06 25.39 -18.63
N LYS A 53 -5.37 25.41 -18.91
CA LYS A 53 -6.31 26.39 -18.33
C LYS A 53 -7.43 25.68 -17.57
N GLY A 54 -7.89 26.25 -16.47
CA GLY A 54 -9.14 25.85 -15.80
C GLY A 54 -9.29 26.42 -14.39
N ILE A 55 -10.52 26.43 -13.87
CA ILE A 55 -10.86 27.04 -12.57
C ILE A 55 -10.38 26.18 -11.40
N ARG A 56 -10.40 24.85 -11.56
CA ARG A 56 -9.89 23.87 -10.59
C ARG A 56 -8.84 22.98 -11.26
N PRO A 57 -7.77 22.54 -10.56
CA PRO A 57 -6.74 21.67 -11.14
C PRO A 57 -7.29 20.40 -11.83
N ASN A 58 -8.39 19.85 -11.33
CA ASN A 58 -9.04 18.66 -11.91
C ASN A 58 -9.84 18.94 -13.18
N GLN A 59 -10.13 20.21 -13.46
CA GLN A 59 -10.84 20.71 -14.66
C GLN A 59 -9.89 21.41 -15.63
N TRP A 60 -8.58 21.35 -15.38
CA TRP A 60 -7.63 21.89 -16.34
C TRP A 60 -7.77 21.13 -17.66
N ASP A 61 -7.55 21.83 -18.75
CA ASP A 61 -7.46 21.25 -20.07
C ASP A 61 -6.35 21.95 -20.85
N LEU A 62 -5.74 21.22 -21.78
CA LEU A 62 -4.78 21.74 -22.75
C LEU A 62 -5.48 21.79 -24.12
N PRO A 63 -5.95 22.98 -24.57
CA PRO A 63 -6.50 23.13 -25.90
C PRO A 63 -5.46 22.75 -26.96
N PHE A 64 -5.90 22.08 -28.03
CA PHE A 64 -5.01 21.65 -29.10
C PHE A 64 -4.25 22.81 -29.76
N GLU A 65 -4.90 23.97 -29.92
CA GLU A 65 -4.25 25.17 -30.47
C GLU A 65 -3.10 25.70 -29.60
N GLU A 66 -3.16 25.50 -28.27
CA GLU A 66 -2.03 25.84 -27.38
C GLU A 66 -0.95 24.76 -27.44
N PHE A 67 -1.33 23.49 -27.55
CA PHE A 67 -0.38 22.39 -27.74
C PHE A 67 0.46 22.56 -29.01
N ARG A 68 -0.15 22.95 -30.14
CA ARG A 68 0.55 23.17 -31.43
C ARG A 68 1.61 24.27 -31.39
N LYS A 69 1.52 25.21 -30.45
CA LYS A 69 2.49 26.31 -30.29
C LYS A 69 3.76 25.89 -29.54
N ILE A 70 3.76 24.70 -28.93
CA ILE A 70 4.89 24.20 -28.16
C ILE A 70 6.01 23.78 -29.12
N PRO A 71 7.21 24.38 -29.04
CA PRO A 71 8.32 24.02 -29.92
C PRO A 71 8.77 22.57 -29.69
N ALA A 72 9.00 21.85 -30.79
CA ALA A 72 9.59 20.51 -30.78
C ALA A 72 11.10 20.60 -31.00
N LEU A 73 11.90 19.88 -30.20
CA LEU A 73 13.31 19.65 -30.52
C LEU A 73 13.40 18.69 -31.71
N LEU A 74 14.09 19.10 -32.77
CA LEU A 74 14.13 18.38 -34.04
C LEU A 74 15.58 18.20 -34.52
N PRO A 75 16.39 17.37 -33.83
CA PRO A 75 17.72 17.01 -34.33
C PRO A 75 17.59 16.17 -35.63
N PRO A 76 18.69 15.96 -36.39
CA PRO A 76 18.66 15.13 -37.59
C PRO A 76 18.05 13.73 -37.35
N LEU A 77 17.36 13.17 -38.34
CA LEU A 77 16.65 11.88 -38.19
C LEU A 77 17.54 10.74 -37.69
N ASP A 78 18.80 10.68 -38.12
CA ASP A 78 19.75 9.67 -37.66
C ASP A 78 20.15 9.84 -36.19
N GLU A 79 20.14 11.08 -35.68
CA GLU A 79 20.32 11.34 -34.26
C GLU A 79 19.07 10.97 -33.45
N GLN A 80 17.88 11.31 -33.94
CA GLN A 80 16.61 10.91 -33.30
C GLN A 80 16.51 9.38 -33.15
N ARG A 81 16.86 8.63 -34.19
CA ARG A 81 16.88 7.16 -34.18
C ARG A 81 17.86 6.63 -33.13
N ARG A 82 19.09 7.15 -33.10
CA ARG A 82 20.10 6.76 -32.11
C ARG A 82 19.66 7.04 -30.68
N ILE A 83 19.08 8.21 -30.41
CA ILE A 83 18.53 8.55 -29.09
C ILE A 83 17.41 7.58 -28.70
N ALA A 84 16.50 7.28 -29.63
CA ALA A 84 15.40 6.36 -29.39
C ALA A 84 15.90 4.92 -29.09
N ASP A 85 16.85 4.41 -29.86
CA ASP A 85 17.44 3.08 -29.64
C ASP A 85 18.16 2.99 -28.29
N PHE A 86 18.95 4.01 -27.95
CA PHE A 86 19.59 4.12 -26.65
C PHE A 86 18.58 4.14 -25.49
N LEU A 87 17.53 4.96 -25.61
CA LEU A 87 16.49 5.06 -24.58
C LEU A 87 15.67 3.79 -24.45
N ASP A 88 15.37 3.08 -25.53
CA ASP A 88 14.67 1.80 -25.45
C ASP A 88 15.51 0.75 -24.72
N ALA A 89 16.81 0.67 -25.01
CA ALA A 89 17.72 -0.24 -24.34
C ALA A 89 17.82 0.06 -22.83
N GLU A 90 18.11 1.32 -22.47
CA GLU A 90 18.31 1.70 -21.06
C GLU A 90 16.99 1.68 -20.26
N THR A 91 15.89 2.20 -20.82
CA THR A 91 14.60 2.20 -20.13
C THR A 91 14.01 0.79 -20.04
N GLY A 92 14.26 -0.07 -21.04
CA GLY A 92 13.96 -1.49 -21.00
C GLY A 92 14.69 -2.20 -19.87
N ARG A 93 16.01 -1.99 -19.76
CA ARG A 93 16.83 -2.53 -18.66
C ARG A 93 16.34 -2.07 -17.29
N MET A 94 16.08 -0.78 -17.12
CA MET A 94 15.53 -0.23 -15.89
C MET A 94 14.17 -0.83 -15.53
N SER A 95 13.31 -1.04 -16.52
CA SER A 95 11.99 -1.65 -16.31
C SER A 95 12.11 -3.10 -15.83
N GLN A 96 13.04 -3.88 -16.38
CA GLN A 96 13.32 -5.23 -15.90
C GLN A 96 13.79 -5.24 -14.44
N VAL A 97 14.68 -4.32 -14.07
CA VAL A 97 15.13 -4.19 -12.67
C VAL A 97 13.96 -3.82 -11.76
N HIS A 98 13.10 -2.88 -12.17
CA HIS A 98 11.93 -2.48 -11.40
C HIS A 98 10.98 -3.67 -11.14
N VAL A 99 10.65 -4.45 -12.18
CA VAL A 99 9.82 -5.66 -12.04
C VAL A 99 10.47 -6.68 -11.09
N ARG A 100 11.78 -6.89 -11.19
CA ARG A 100 12.52 -7.77 -10.26
C ARG A 100 12.44 -7.27 -8.81
N ARG A 101 12.52 -5.95 -8.57
CA ARG A 101 12.40 -5.36 -7.23
C ARG A 101 11.01 -5.56 -6.63
N MET A 102 9.95 -5.36 -7.41
CA MET A 102 8.57 -5.63 -6.95
C MET A 102 8.38 -7.12 -6.62
N ARG A 103 8.94 -8.02 -7.44
CA ARG A 103 8.91 -9.47 -7.15
C ARG A 103 9.66 -9.82 -5.87
N GLN A 104 10.82 -9.20 -5.62
CA GLN A 104 11.57 -9.39 -4.37
C GLN A 104 10.76 -8.94 -3.15
N GLU A 105 10.05 -7.81 -3.23
CA GLU A 105 9.17 -7.36 -2.15
C GLU A 105 8.07 -8.38 -1.84
N ALA A 106 7.40 -8.91 -2.86
CA ALA A 106 6.36 -9.92 -2.69
C ALA A 106 6.91 -11.20 -2.02
N LEU A 107 8.07 -11.69 -2.48
CA LEU A 107 8.71 -12.89 -1.93
C LEU A 107 9.14 -12.71 -0.46
N ILE A 108 9.53 -11.51 -0.04
CA ILE A 108 9.87 -11.23 1.36
C ILE A 108 8.63 -11.34 2.26
N VAL A 109 7.49 -10.82 1.81
CA VAL A 109 6.22 -10.92 2.55
C VAL A 109 5.76 -12.38 2.66
N GLU A 110 5.87 -13.14 1.58
CA GLU A 110 5.57 -14.56 1.56
C GLU A 110 6.49 -15.33 2.53
N ARG A 111 7.80 -15.07 2.47
CA ARG A 111 8.77 -15.68 3.38
C ARG A 111 8.46 -15.40 4.84
N PHE A 112 8.10 -14.17 5.20
CA PHE A 112 7.69 -13.84 6.57
C PHE A 112 6.48 -14.67 7.00
N SER A 113 5.50 -14.83 6.12
CA SER A 113 4.27 -15.58 6.40
C SER A 113 4.57 -17.07 6.63
N ILE A 114 5.46 -17.66 5.82
CA ILE A 114 5.93 -19.05 5.97
C ILE A 114 6.71 -19.23 7.27
N THR A 115 7.63 -18.30 7.58
CA THR A 115 8.39 -18.35 8.84
C THR A 115 7.46 -18.30 10.04
N LEU A 116 6.50 -17.37 10.07
CA LEU A 116 5.52 -17.28 11.14
C LEU A 116 4.70 -18.59 11.28
N ALA A 117 4.24 -19.15 10.16
CA ALA A 117 3.49 -20.42 10.18
C ALA A 117 4.34 -21.58 10.71
N SER A 118 5.61 -21.66 10.31
CA SER A 118 6.55 -22.68 10.78
C SER A 118 6.80 -22.57 12.29
N GLU A 119 7.11 -21.37 12.78
CA GLU A 119 7.38 -21.14 14.21
C GLU A 119 6.15 -21.45 15.08
N VAL A 120 4.96 -21.04 14.65
CA VAL A 120 3.72 -21.37 15.39
C VAL A 120 3.42 -22.87 15.34
N SER A 121 3.67 -23.54 14.22
CA SER A 121 3.51 -25.00 14.12
C SER A 121 4.48 -25.76 15.03
N LEU A 122 5.72 -25.29 15.17
CA LEU A 122 6.69 -25.88 16.09
C LEU A 122 6.26 -25.75 17.56
N LEU A 123 5.69 -24.62 17.94
CA LEU A 123 5.10 -24.44 19.27
C LEU A 123 3.91 -25.39 19.46
N ALA A 124 2.95 -25.40 18.53
CA ALA A 124 1.77 -26.27 18.58
C ALA A 124 2.08 -27.78 18.63
N ARG A 125 3.25 -28.22 18.14
CA ARG A 125 3.71 -29.62 18.25
C ARG A 125 4.26 -29.97 19.63
N ARG A 126 4.73 -28.96 20.37
CA ARG A 126 5.38 -29.12 21.68
C ARG A 126 4.47 -28.78 22.85
N THR A 127 3.36 -28.09 22.59
CA THR A 127 2.39 -27.64 23.58
C THR A 127 0.98 -27.99 23.12
N ASP A 128 0.06 -28.20 24.04
CA ASP A 128 -1.36 -28.30 23.70
C ASP A 128 -1.89 -27.00 23.08
N GLU A 129 -2.93 -27.10 22.26
CA GLU A 129 -3.67 -25.93 21.80
C GLU A 129 -4.89 -25.69 22.69
N ILE A 130 -5.04 -24.46 23.18
CA ILE A 130 -6.17 -24.05 24.02
C ILE A 130 -7.05 -23.03 23.29
N PRO A 131 -8.36 -23.03 23.56
CA PRO A 131 -9.27 -22.06 22.98
C PRO A 131 -9.08 -20.67 23.62
N LEU A 132 -9.33 -19.61 22.83
CA LEU A 132 -9.16 -18.24 23.27
C LEU A 132 -10.02 -17.88 24.48
N ARG A 133 -11.12 -18.58 24.78
CA ARG A 133 -11.88 -18.36 26.03
C ARG A 133 -11.06 -18.54 27.31
N HIS A 134 -9.96 -19.30 27.28
CA HIS A 134 -9.05 -19.46 28.42
C HIS A 134 -7.96 -18.38 28.47
N VAL A 135 -7.86 -17.55 27.43
CA VAL A 135 -6.82 -16.53 27.23
C VAL A 135 -7.41 -15.12 27.26
N VAL A 136 -8.63 -14.94 26.77
CA VAL A 136 -9.33 -13.66 26.68
C VAL A 136 -10.35 -13.58 27.82
N VAL A 137 -10.09 -12.71 28.80
CA VAL A 137 -10.98 -12.49 29.95
C VAL A 137 -12.17 -11.59 29.63
N ARG A 138 -12.00 -10.68 28.67
CA ARG A 138 -13.06 -9.77 28.20
C ARG A 138 -12.91 -9.51 26.72
N LEU A 139 -14.04 -9.56 26.03
CA LEU A 139 -14.16 -9.20 24.62
C LEU A 139 -15.18 -8.07 24.52
N GLU A 140 -14.70 -6.87 24.21
CA GLU A 140 -15.51 -5.65 24.17
C GLU A 140 -15.74 -5.21 22.74
N GLN A 141 -17.00 -5.00 22.38
CA GLN A 141 -17.41 -4.38 21.12
C GLN A 141 -17.46 -2.87 21.28
N GLY A 142 -16.97 -2.13 20.28
CA GLY A 142 -17.02 -0.67 20.32
C GLY A 142 -18.37 -0.06 19.96
N TRP A 143 -18.34 1.25 19.74
CA TRP A 143 -19.49 2.11 19.53
C TRP A 143 -19.51 2.70 18.12
N SER A 144 -20.70 2.86 17.52
CA SER A 144 -20.87 3.42 16.17
C SER A 144 -21.72 4.70 16.17
N PRO A 145 -21.16 5.84 16.62
CA PRO A 145 -21.81 7.13 16.47
C PRO A 145 -21.79 7.64 15.02
N GLN A 146 -22.63 8.62 14.72
CA GLN A 146 -22.50 9.39 13.48
C GLN A 146 -21.26 10.29 13.58
N CYS A 147 -20.33 10.11 12.64
CA CYS A 147 -19.07 10.84 12.59
C CYS A 147 -18.89 11.51 11.23
N TYR A 148 -18.04 12.53 11.18
CA TYR A 148 -17.55 13.09 9.92
C TYR A 148 -16.46 12.19 9.35
N ASP A 149 -16.47 11.93 8.03
CA ASP A 149 -15.47 11.06 7.38
C ASP A 149 -14.16 11.81 7.09
N GLU A 150 -13.61 12.40 8.14
CA GLU A 150 -12.39 13.23 8.15
C GLU A 150 -11.46 12.77 9.28
N GLU A 151 -10.15 13.00 9.13
CA GLU A 151 -9.19 12.79 10.23
C GLU A 151 -9.47 13.86 11.30
N ALA A 152 -9.48 13.43 12.57
CA ALA A 152 -9.58 14.30 13.72
C ALA A 152 -8.20 14.87 14.07
N ASP A 153 -8.18 16.11 14.55
CA ASP A 153 -6.98 16.71 15.10
C ASP A 153 -6.53 15.99 16.40
N SER A 154 -5.31 16.26 16.86
CA SER A 154 -4.69 15.50 17.96
C SER A 154 -5.46 15.58 19.30
N ASP A 155 -6.19 16.66 19.52
CA ASP A 155 -6.99 16.94 20.72
C ASP A 155 -8.49 16.62 20.53
N GLU A 156 -8.91 16.31 19.31
CA GLU A 156 -10.26 15.87 18.99
C GLU A 156 -10.42 14.35 19.14
N TRP A 157 -11.66 13.90 19.36
CA TRP A 157 -11.96 12.47 19.43
C TRP A 157 -12.19 11.89 18.04
N GLY A 158 -11.56 10.75 17.77
CA GLY A 158 -11.76 9.96 16.56
C GLY A 158 -12.32 8.57 16.87
N VAL A 159 -13.26 8.09 16.06
CA VAL A 159 -13.77 6.71 16.12
C VAL A 159 -13.11 5.88 15.04
N LEU A 160 -12.49 4.76 15.43
CA LEU A 160 -11.71 3.92 14.52
C LEU A 160 -12.55 3.36 13.36
N LYS A 161 -12.01 3.39 12.14
CA LYS A 161 -12.56 2.64 11.00
C LYS A 161 -12.16 1.17 11.10
N THR A 162 -12.89 0.28 10.43
CA THR A 162 -12.45 -1.12 10.24
C THR A 162 -11.04 -1.21 9.66
N SER A 163 -10.68 -0.31 8.73
CA SER A 163 -9.36 -0.25 8.10
C SER A 163 -8.21 0.05 9.07
N SER A 164 -8.51 0.55 10.27
CA SER A 164 -7.51 0.83 11.32
C SER A 164 -6.80 -0.42 11.82
N VAL A 165 -7.41 -1.60 11.68
CA VAL A 165 -6.79 -2.89 11.99
C VAL A 165 -6.80 -3.72 10.71
N SER A 166 -5.69 -3.69 9.97
CA SER A 166 -5.55 -4.39 8.69
C SER A 166 -4.13 -4.90 8.50
N ALA A 167 -3.99 -6.07 7.86
CA ALA A 167 -2.70 -6.73 7.62
C ALA A 167 -1.81 -6.86 8.88
N GLY A 168 -2.42 -7.07 10.05
CA GLY A 168 -1.71 -7.20 11.33
C GLY A 168 -1.14 -5.90 11.90
N ILE A 169 -1.49 -4.75 11.31
CA ILE A 169 -0.97 -3.42 11.64
C ILE A 169 -2.11 -2.52 12.15
N PHE A 170 -1.83 -1.76 13.21
CA PHE A 170 -2.70 -0.70 13.68
C PHE A 170 -2.37 0.63 12.98
N LYS A 171 -3.37 1.26 12.38
CA LYS A 171 -3.27 2.52 11.64
C LYS A 171 -4.07 3.61 12.36
N PRO A 172 -3.42 4.43 13.22
CA PRO A 172 -4.13 5.41 14.05
C PRO A 172 -4.82 6.52 13.25
N ARG A 173 -4.44 6.75 11.98
CA ARG A 173 -5.06 7.74 11.09
C ARG A 173 -6.34 7.26 10.42
N GLU A 174 -6.62 5.96 10.45
CA GLU A 174 -7.83 5.37 9.88
C GLU A 174 -8.99 5.50 10.87
N HIS A 175 -9.44 6.74 11.11
CA HIS A 175 -10.56 7.04 11.98
C HIS A 175 -11.49 8.08 11.35
N LYS A 176 -12.62 8.30 11.99
CA LYS A 176 -13.61 9.32 11.64
C LYS A 176 -13.72 10.29 12.81
N ARG A 177 -13.75 11.58 12.54
CA ARG A 177 -13.87 12.61 13.57
C ARG A 177 -15.25 12.58 14.23
N LEU A 178 -15.26 12.52 15.56
CA LEU A 178 -16.46 12.63 16.38
C LEU A 178 -16.90 14.11 16.42
N PRO A 179 -18.18 14.44 16.22
CA PRO A 179 -18.66 15.82 16.29
C PRO A 179 -18.47 16.44 17.68
N VAL A 180 -18.10 17.74 17.74
CA VAL A 180 -17.82 18.47 19.00
C VAL A 180 -18.99 18.45 20.00
N GLY A 181 -20.25 18.41 19.51
CA GLY A 181 -21.44 18.32 20.35
C GLY A 181 -21.77 16.92 20.89
N GLN A 182 -21.03 15.89 20.48
CA GLN A 182 -21.26 14.52 20.88
C GLN A 182 -20.25 14.08 21.95
N ASN A 183 -20.74 13.79 23.15
CA ASN A 183 -19.87 13.36 24.24
C ASN A 183 -19.24 11.98 23.94
N PRO A 184 -17.90 11.85 24.03
CA PRO A 184 -17.22 10.59 23.80
C PRO A 184 -17.51 9.62 24.96
N ASP A 185 -17.90 8.40 24.63
CA ASP A 185 -18.01 7.34 25.62
C ASP A 185 -16.63 6.75 25.93
N LEU A 186 -16.04 7.24 27.03
CA LEU A 186 -14.67 6.91 27.43
C LEU A 186 -14.46 5.43 27.79
N ARG A 187 -15.52 4.65 27.96
CA ARG A 187 -15.42 3.19 28.11
C ARG A 187 -14.73 2.56 26.90
N TYR A 188 -14.93 3.14 25.71
CA TYR A 188 -14.36 2.65 24.46
C TYR A 188 -13.03 3.32 24.10
N ARG A 189 -12.44 4.13 24.98
CA ARG A 189 -11.13 4.75 24.74
C ARG A 189 -10.07 3.69 24.48
N ILE A 190 -9.33 3.83 23.39
CA ILE A 190 -8.20 2.97 23.03
C ILE A 190 -6.94 3.47 23.73
N ASN A 191 -6.15 2.55 24.27
CA ASN A 191 -4.84 2.83 24.86
C ASN A 191 -3.74 2.10 24.08
N ASP A 192 -2.52 2.63 24.15
CA ASP A 192 -1.36 1.93 23.59
C ASP A 192 -1.17 0.58 24.28
N GLY A 193 -0.98 -0.48 23.47
CA GLY A 193 -0.90 -1.84 23.96
C GLY A 193 -2.21 -2.64 23.92
N ASP A 194 -3.36 -2.00 23.67
CA ASP A 194 -4.63 -2.73 23.53
C ASP A 194 -4.57 -3.70 22.34
N LEU A 195 -4.97 -4.96 22.55
CA LEU A 195 -5.12 -5.93 21.45
C LEU A 195 -6.48 -5.74 20.78
N LEU A 196 -6.45 -5.31 19.53
CA LEU A 196 -7.65 -5.07 18.73
C LEU A 196 -7.80 -6.16 17.66
N MET A 197 -9.03 -6.52 17.36
CA MET A 197 -9.37 -7.46 16.28
C MET A 197 -10.47 -6.89 15.40
N THR A 198 -10.34 -7.04 14.09
CA THR A 198 -11.40 -6.70 13.15
C THR A 198 -12.55 -7.69 13.26
N ARG A 199 -13.70 -7.22 13.73
CA ARG A 199 -14.92 -8.02 13.83
C ARG A 199 -15.60 -8.19 12.48
N GLY A 200 -15.73 -7.09 11.75
CA GLY A 200 -16.55 -7.06 10.54
C GLY A 200 -15.93 -6.25 9.42
N SER A 201 -15.91 -6.82 8.21
CA SER A 201 -15.37 -6.19 7.01
C SER A 201 -16.11 -6.66 5.76
N GLY A 202 -16.03 -5.87 4.70
CA GLY A 202 -16.49 -6.29 3.36
C GLY A 202 -15.60 -7.35 2.72
N SER A 203 -14.42 -7.63 3.30
CA SER A 203 -13.50 -8.67 2.83
C SER A 203 -13.21 -9.67 3.95
N SER A 204 -13.43 -10.96 3.68
CA SER A 204 -13.20 -12.04 4.65
C SER A 204 -11.74 -12.10 5.14
N SER A 205 -10.78 -11.78 4.29
CA SER A 205 -9.35 -11.76 4.67
C SER A 205 -9.01 -10.71 5.73
N ASN A 206 -9.83 -9.66 5.87
CA ASN A 206 -9.68 -8.64 6.90
C ASN A 206 -10.39 -9.00 8.21
N VAL A 207 -11.40 -9.88 8.18
CA VAL A 207 -12.12 -10.31 9.37
C VAL A 207 -11.22 -11.22 10.23
N GLY A 208 -11.19 -10.98 11.54
CA GLY A 208 -10.33 -11.70 12.50
C GLY A 208 -8.85 -11.28 12.49
N VAL A 209 -8.48 -10.27 11.69
CA VAL A 209 -7.12 -9.69 11.74
C VAL A 209 -6.95 -8.96 13.07
N ALA A 210 -5.82 -9.17 13.74
CA ALA A 210 -5.52 -8.54 15.01
C ALA A 210 -4.28 -7.64 14.95
N ALA A 211 -4.27 -6.57 15.73
CA ALA A 211 -3.15 -5.66 15.87
C ALA A 211 -3.09 -5.07 17.29
N THR A 212 -1.90 -4.76 17.75
CA THR A 212 -1.70 -4.03 19.00
C THR A 212 -1.79 -2.52 18.72
N ALA A 213 -2.58 -1.82 19.51
CA ALA A 213 -2.81 -0.39 19.33
C ALA A 213 -1.57 0.44 19.66
N LYS A 214 -1.32 1.43 18.81
CA LYS A 214 -0.34 2.50 19.00
C LYS A 214 -0.96 3.82 18.51
N THR A 215 -1.65 4.49 19.42
CA THR A 215 -2.41 5.73 19.21
C THR A 215 -1.52 6.91 18.85
N ASN A 216 -0.26 6.91 19.28
CA ASN A 216 0.67 8.04 19.18
C ASN A 216 0.07 9.33 19.80
N GLY A 217 -0.59 9.20 20.95
CA GLY A 217 -1.18 10.32 21.69
C GLY A 217 -2.56 10.78 21.21
N ARG A 218 -3.09 10.23 20.11
CA ARG A 218 -4.43 10.56 19.61
C ARG A 218 -5.54 10.05 20.53
N ARG A 219 -6.63 10.79 20.62
CA ARG A 219 -7.83 10.41 21.36
C ARG A 219 -8.75 9.54 20.51
N LEU A 220 -8.56 8.22 20.58
CA LEU A 220 -9.26 7.25 19.73
C LEU A 220 -10.28 6.42 20.52
N LEU A 221 -11.43 6.13 19.89
CA LEU A 221 -12.51 5.29 20.40
C LEU A 221 -12.66 4.03 19.54
N LEU A 222 -12.94 2.90 20.18
CA LEU A 222 -13.25 1.62 19.55
C LEU A 222 -14.57 1.71 18.78
N SER A 223 -14.60 1.24 17.53
CA SER A 223 -15.84 1.10 16.77
C SER A 223 -16.51 -0.26 16.92
N ASP A 224 -17.79 -0.34 16.57
CA ASP A 224 -18.61 -1.54 16.65
C ASP A 224 -18.16 -2.68 15.71
N LEU A 225 -17.38 -2.35 14.67
CA LEU A 225 -16.76 -3.28 13.73
C LEU A 225 -15.37 -3.77 14.18
N LEU A 226 -14.94 -3.37 15.38
CA LEU A 226 -13.75 -3.87 16.04
C LEU A 226 -14.11 -4.50 17.38
N TYR A 227 -13.27 -5.43 17.82
CA TYR A 227 -13.25 -5.94 19.17
C TYR A 227 -11.95 -5.53 19.86
N ARG A 228 -12.03 -5.27 21.16
CA ARG A 228 -10.87 -5.24 22.06
C ARG A 228 -10.84 -6.53 22.86
N LEU A 229 -9.70 -7.20 22.83
CA LEU A 229 -9.45 -8.43 23.56
C LEU A 229 -8.60 -8.10 24.78
N THR A 230 -9.18 -8.20 25.97
CA THR A 230 -8.44 -8.13 27.23
C THR A 230 -7.95 -9.53 27.56
N LEU A 231 -6.64 -9.69 27.69
CA LEU A 231 -6.00 -10.98 27.95
C LEU A 231 -5.89 -11.25 29.45
N SER A 232 -5.88 -12.54 29.83
CA SER A 232 -5.58 -12.98 31.19
C SER A 232 -4.12 -12.68 31.56
N GLU A 233 -3.88 -12.63 32.87
CA GLU A 233 -2.52 -12.52 33.39
C GLU A 233 -1.66 -13.69 32.90
N GLY A 234 -0.47 -13.40 32.40
CA GLY A 234 0.43 -14.39 31.78
C GLY A 234 0.38 -14.46 30.25
N TRP A 235 -0.44 -13.65 29.58
CA TRP A 235 -0.47 -13.56 28.11
C TRP A 235 -0.03 -12.20 27.59
N ARG A 236 0.83 -12.21 26.55
CA ARG A 236 1.27 -11.01 25.85
C ARG A 236 0.44 -10.76 24.60
N ALA A 237 -0.04 -9.53 24.43
CA ALA A 237 -0.80 -9.09 23.26
C ALA A 237 -0.07 -9.40 21.95
N GLU A 238 1.24 -9.15 21.89
CA GLU A 238 2.05 -9.44 20.69
C GLU A 238 2.11 -10.92 20.34
N ALA A 239 2.21 -11.82 21.33
CA ALA A 239 2.23 -13.26 21.08
C ALA A 239 0.88 -13.72 20.50
N VAL A 240 -0.23 -13.31 21.14
CA VAL A 240 -1.58 -13.64 20.67
C VAL A 240 -1.85 -13.05 19.28
N ARG A 241 -1.40 -11.81 19.02
CA ARG A 241 -1.47 -11.19 17.69
C ARG A 241 -0.77 -12.03 16.62
N PHE A 242 0.44 -12.50 16.89
CA PHE A 242 1.19 -13.34 15.95
C PHE A 242 0.55 -14.72 15.76
N PHE A 243 0.00 -15.33 16.81
CA PHE A 243 -0.77 -16.57 16.68
C PHE A 243 -1.99 -16.38 15.79
N LEU A 244 -2.79 -15.33 16.02
CA LEU A 244 -3.95 -14.97 15.19
C LEU A 244 -3.58 -14.68 13.72
N ALA A 245 -2.37 -14.19 13.47
CA ALA A 245 -1.86 -13.92 12.13
C ALA A 245 -1.28 -15.16 11.43
N SER A 246 -1.00 -16.24 12.15
CA SER A 246 -0.44 -17.47 11.58
C SER A 246 -1.42 -18.20 10.67
N GLN A 247 -0.90 -18.89 9.66
CA GLN A 247 -1.72 -19.57 8.66
C GLN A 247 -2.69 -20.61 9.27
N SER A 248 -2.26 -21.34 10.30
CA SER A 248 -3.10 -22.34 10.96
C SER A 248 -4.32 -21.71 11.64
N VAL A 249 -4.13 -20.62 12.38
CA VAL A 249 -5.22 -19.93 13.09
C VAL A 249 -6.09 -19.13 12.12
N ARG A 250 -5.49 -18.52 11.09
CA ARG A 250 -6.23 -17.90 9.98
C ARG A 250 -7.15 -18.91 9.28
N GLY A 251 -6.69 -20.14 9.07
CA GLY A 251 -7.52 -21.21 8.53
C GLY A 251 -8.75 -21.54 9.41
N GLN A 252 -8.60 -21.50 10.74
CA GLN A 252 -9.74 -21.66 11.67
C GLN A 252 -10.76 -20.52 11.52
N ILE A 253 -10.28 -19.27 11.45
CA ILE A 253 -11.13 -18.09 11.23
C ILE A 253 -11.87 -18.21 9.90
N ASP A 254 -11.17 -18.55 8.83
CA ASP A 254 -11.76 -18.65 7.50
C ASP A 254 -12.83 -19.76 7.44
N LEU A 255 -12.68 -20.85 8.21
CA LEU A 255 -13.71 -21.88 8.37
C LEU A 255 -14.96 -21.36 9.08
N LEU A 256 -14.80 -20.55 10.12
CA LEU A 256 -15.91 -19.93 10.87
C LEU A 256 -16.70 -18.93 10.01
N LEU A 257 -16.05 -18.32 9.01
CA LEU A 257 -16.69 -17.36 8.09
C LEU A 257 -17.42 -18.02 6.91
N ARG A 258 -17.24 -19.33 6.68
CA ARG A 258 -17.86 -20.03 5.54
C ARG A 258 -19.38 -19.93 5.58
N GLY A 259 -19.99 -19.65 4.43
CA GLY A 259 -21.45 -19.57 4.29
C GLY A 259 -22.07 -18.24 4.70
N GLN A 260 -21.29 -17.30 5.25
CA GLN A 260 -21.77 -15.92 5.40
C GLN A 260 -21.76 -15.19 4.06
N SER A 261 -22.92 -14.72 3.64
CA SER A 261 -23.09 -13.87 2.46
C SER A 261 -23.69 -12.52 2.89
N GLY A 262 -23.16 -11.43 2.34
CA GLY A 262 -23.59 -10.07 2.67
C GLY A 262 -22.51 -9.04 2.42
N GLN A 263 -22.88 -7.75 2.44
CA GLN A 263 -21.95 -6.64 2.24
C GLN A 263 -20.91 -6.51 3.37
N THR A 264 -21.18 -7.09 4.54
CA THR A 264 -20.23 -7.10 5.67
C THR A 264 -20.28 -8.46 6.36
N ILE A 265 -19.19 -9.21 6.24
CA ILE A 265 -18.96 -10.48 6.92
C ILE A 265 -18.53 -10.18 8.36
N LYS A 266 -19.09 -10.87 9.35
CA LYS A 266 -18.81 -10.59 10.77
C LYS A 266 -18.48 -11.87 11.53
N LEU A 267 -17.42 -11.80 12.32
CA LEU A 267 -17.05 -12.84 13.28
C LEU A 267 -17.77 -12.59 14.60
N ARG A 268 -18.45 -13.60 15.17
CA ARG A 268 -19.17 -13.45 16.44
C ARG A 268 -18.21 -13.61 17.62
N ALA A 269 -18.61 -13.08 18.78
CA ALA A 269 -17.79 -13.19 19.99
C ALA A 269 -17.65 -14.65 20.45
N GLU A 270 -18.69 -15.47 20.23
CA GLU A 270 -18.70 -16.90 20.53
C GLU A 270 -17.73 -17.66 19.63
N ASP A 271 -17.69 -17.31 18.33
CA ASP A 271 -16.76 -17.91 17.36
C ASP A 271 -15.30 -17.61 17.74
N ILE A 272 -15.01 -16.37 18.14
CA ILE A 272 -13.66 -15.96 18.57
C ILE A 272 -13.21 -16.79 19.76
N ARG A 273 -14.10 -17.06 20.72
CA ARG A 273 -13.79 -17.81 21.94
C ARG A 273 -13.35 -19.25 21.68
N GLU A 274 -13.78 -19.84 20.56
CA GLU A 274 -13.45 -21.21 20.17
C GLU A 274 -12.18 -21.34 19.32
N ILE A 275 -11.63 -20.23 18.81
CA ILE A 275 -10.35 -20.23 18.09
C ILE A 275 -9.27 -20.78 19.01
N ARG A 276 -8.52 -21.77 18.52
CA ARG A 276 -7.44 -22.43 19.27
C ARG A 276 -6.08 -21.83 18.92
N ILE A 277 -5.26 -21.64 19.96
CA ILE A 277 -3.88 -21.16 19.86
C ILE A 277 -2.94 -22.00 20.74
N PRO A 278 -1.62 -22.05 20.46
CA PRO A 278 -0.67 -22.79 21.28
C PRO A 278 -0.64 -22.31 22.74
N HIS A 279 -0.67 -23.24 23.70
CA HIS A 279 -0.58 -22.96 25.13
C HIS A 279 0.88 -22.87 25.59
N VAL A 280 1.43 -21.67 25.51
CA VAL A 280 2.85 -21.42 25.79
C VAL A 280 3.05 -20.62 27.07
N SER A 281 4.12 -20.93 27.81
CA SER A 281 4.51 -20.17 29.00
C SER A 281 4.89 -18.72 28.64
N LEU A 282 4.81 -17.81 29.62
CA LEU A 282 5.18 -16.40 29.40
C LEU A 282 6.61 -16.25 28.86
N ALA A 283 7.56 -17.05 29.37
CA ALA A 283 8.95 -17.04 28.91
C ALA A 283 9.08 -17.52 27.45
N GLU A 284 8.28 -18.49 27.01
CA GLU A 284 8.26 -18.94 25.62
C GLU A 284 7.58 -17.93 24.70
N GLN A 285 6.52 -17.26 25.16
CA GLN A 285 5.90 -16.15 24.44
C GLN A 285 6.92 -15.03 24.16
N GLU A 286 7.70 -14.63 25.16
CA GLU A 286 8.72 -13.59 25.01
C GLU A 286 9.85 -14.00 24.06
N LYS A 287 10.31 -15.27 24.12
CA LYS A 287 11.28 -15.81 23.17
C LYS A 287 10.73 -15.84 21.74
N PHE A 288 9.50 -16.30 21.56
CA PHE A 288 8.83 -16.36 20.26
C PHE A 288 8.65 -14.95 19.67
N VAL A 289 8.09 -14.02 20.44
CA VAL A 289 7.92 -12.63 20.03
C VAL A 289 9.26 -12.00 19.66
N GLY A 290 10.31 -12.20 20.47
CA GLY A 290 11.64 -11.68 20.18
C GLY A 290 12.24 -12.24 18.88
N HIS A 291 11.97 -13.51 18.56
CA HIS A 291 12.41 -14.10 17.29
C HIS A 291 11.63 -13.54 16.10
N ILE A 292 10.30 -13.52 16.16
CA ILE A 292 9.45 -13.02 15.08
C ILE A 292 9.65 -11.52 14.86
N GLN A 293 9.86 -10.74 15.91
CA GLN A 293 10.10 -9.30 15.80
C GLN A 293 11.35 -9.00 14.97
N LYS A 294 12.43 -9.78 15.12
CA LYS A 294 13.63 -9.64 14.27
C LYS A 294 13.31 -9.84 12.80
N TRP A 295 12.44 -10.81 12.47
CA TRP A 295 11.95 -11.02 11.11
C TRP A 295 11.06 -9.88 10.62
N CYS A 296 10.19 -9.33 11.48
CA CYS A 296 9.40 -8.15 11.16
C CYS A 296 10.29 -6.95 10.83
N ASP A 297 11.32 -6.72 11.64
CA ASP A 297 12.26 -5.60 11.49
C ASP A 297 13.08 -5.73 10.20
N TRP A 298 13.66 -6.92 9.97
CA TRP A 298 14.39 -7.21 8.74
C TRP A 298 13.50 -7.08 7.49
N THR A 299 12.26 -7.58 7.55
CA THR A 299 11.29 -7.48 6.45
C THR A 299 10.98 -6.03 6.14
N ARG A 300 10.66 -5.23 7.17
CA ARG A 300 10.36 -3.81 7.04
C ARG A 300 11.54 -3.03 6.44
N GLU A 301 12.73 -3.18 7.00
CA GLU A 301 13.92 -2.50 6.51
C GLU A 301 14.24 -2.87 5.06
N THR A 302 14.14 -4.17 4.72
CA THR A 302 14.40 -4.63 3.35
C THR A 302 13.36 -4.06 2.38
N ARG A 303 12.08 -4.02 2.76
CA ARG A 303 11.02 -3.42 1.94
C ARG A 303 11.22 -1.92 1.74
N GLU A 304 11.59 -1.18 2.78
CA GLU A 304 11.90 0.25 2.68
C GLU A 304 13.06 0.50 1.69
N ARG A 305 14.12 -0.31 1.77
CA ARG A 305 15.26 -0.24 0.83
C ARG A 305 14.86 -0.56 -0.60
N LEU A 306 14.02 -1.59 -0.81
CA LEU A 306 13.53 -1.98 -2.14
C LEU A 306 12.62 -0.90 -2.74
N SER A 307 11.70 -0.34 -1.94
CA SER A 307 10.80 0.75 -2.34
C SER A 307 11.60 2.00 -2.72
N LYS A 308 12.56 2.42 -1.88
CA LYS A 308 13.46 3.53 -2.20
C LYS A 308 14.29 3.27 -3.46
N SER A 309 14.78 2.04 -3.66
CA SER A 309 15.48 1.67 -4.90
C SER A 309 14.58 1.79 -6.13
N ALA A 310 13.30 1.42 -6.02
CA ALA A 310 12.34 1.52 -7.11
C ALA A 310 12.01 2.98 -7.46
N GLU A 311 11.87 3.84 -6.44
CA GLU A 311 11.68 5.30 -6.61
C GLU A 311 12.88 5.94 -7.32
N LEU A 312 14.11 5.67 -6.84
CA LEU A 312 15.33 6.20 -7.46
C LEU A 312 15.50 5.73 -8.92
N LEU A 313 15.11 4.50 -9.24
CA LEU A 313 15.12 4.00 -10.61
C LEU A 313 14.12 4.75 -11.50
N ALA A 314 12.93 5.06 -10.99
CA ALA A 314 11.93 5.85 -11.70
C ALA A 314 12.41 7.29 -11.94
N GLU A 315 13.03 7.91 -10.95
CA GLU A 315 13.64 9.24 -11.07
C GLU A 315 14.78 9.25 -12.09
N ARG A 316 15.70 8.29 -11.99
CA ARG A 316 16.83 8.14 -12.93
C ARG A 316 16.33 7.94 -14.36
N ARG A 317 15.28 7.12 -14.56
CA ARG A 317 14.65 6.91 -15.87
C ARG A 317 14.20 8.24 -16.47
N GLN A 318 13.47 9.05 -15.69
CA GLN A 318 12.96 10.32 -16.17
C GLN A 318 14.06 11.35 -16.44
N ALA A 319 15.10 11.37 -15.61
CA ALA A 319 16.27 12.21 -15.81
C ALA A 319 17.05 11.82 -17.08
N LEU A 320 17.26 10.52 -17.30
CA LEU A 320 17.94 9.99 -18.50
C LEU A 320 17.19 10.34 -19.78
N ILE A 321 15.87 10.11 -19.80
CA ILE A 321 15.02 10.49 -20.95
C ILE A 321 15.17 11.98 -21.23
N THR A 322 15.05 12.82 -20.19
CA THR A 322 15.14 14.27 -20.34
C THR A 322 16.50 14.68 -20.87
N ALA A 323 17.59 14.15 -20.31
CA ALA A 323 18.94 14.51 -20.72
C ALA A 323 19.22 14.07 -22.18
N ALA A 324 18.75 12.89 -22.59
CA ALA A 324 18.93 12.37 -23.93
C ALA A 324 18.18 13.20 -24.98
N VAL A 325 16.89 13.47 -24.76
CA VAL A 325 16.07 14.19 -25.76
C VAL A 325 16.36 15.68 -25.82
N THR A 326 17.02 16.24 -24.80
CA THR A 326 17.44 17.65 -24.78
C THR A 326 18.90 17.85 -25.18
N GLY A 327 19.63 16.77 -25.54
CA GLY A 327 21.03 16.85 -25.94
C GLY A 327 22.00 17.15 -24.79
N GLN A 328 21.60 16.98 -23.54
CA GLN A 328 22.47 17.14 -22.37
C GLN A 328 23.43 15.97 -22.18
N ILE A 329 23.14 14.83 -22.81
CA ILE A 329 24.07 13.69 -22.93
C ILE A 329 24.32 13.39 -24.40
N ASP A 330 25.57 13.07 -24.72
CA ASP A 330 25.94 12.56 -26.01
C ASP A 330 25.71 11.04 -26.05
N VAL A 331 24.67 10.62 -26.78
CA VAL A 331 24.32 9.20 -26.93
C VAL A 331 25.33 8.41 -27.77
N THR A 332 26.25 9.08 -28.47
CA THR A 332 27.27 8.40 -29.30
C THR A 332 28.45 7.88 -28.49
N THR A 333 28.73 8.51 -27.35
CA THR A 333 29.79 8.14 -26.41
C THR A 333 29.26 7.42 -25.17
N ALA A 334 27.93 7.38 -24.99
CA ALA A 334 27.27 6.66 -23.92
C ALA A 334 27.37 5.14 -24.12
N GLN A 335 28.46 4.53 -23.63
CA GLN A 335 28.51 3.08 -23.48
C GLN A 335 27.51 2.64 -22.40
N GLY A 336 26.53 1.84 -22.78
CA GLY A 336 25.70 1.10 -21.83
C GLY A 336 26.64 0.30 -20.93
N ILE A 337 26.55 0.49 -19.61
CA ILE A 337 27.32 -0.31 -18.66
C ILE A 337 26.80 -1.75 -18.78
N GLU A 338 27.54 -2.59 -19.51
CA GLU A 338 27.42 -4.05 -19.45
C GLU A 338 27.61 -4.46 -17.99
N VAL A 339 26.62 -5.17 -17.44
CA VAL A 339 26.63 -5.70 -16.06
C VAL A 339 26.59 -7.21 -16.14
#